data_AF-A0A929RQN2-F1
#
_entry.id   AF-A0A929RQN2-F1
#
_cell.length_a   1.000
_cell.length_b   1.000
_cell.length_c   1.000
_cell.angle_alpha   90.00
_cell.angle_beta   90.00
_cell.angle_gamma   90.00
#
_symmetry.space_group_name_H-M   'P 1'
#
loop_
_entity.id
_entity.type
_entity.pdbx_description
1 polymer ?
#
loop_
_entity_poly.entity_id
_entity_poly.type
_entity_poly.pdbx_seq_one_letter_code
_entity_poly.pdbx_strand_id
1 'polypeptide(L)'
;VLKYVIPARGMNKAGIPQSTLVWGAVGGVVGWFIGLPLGLVLGMIAAIFLVEYLRSNDTARAWKATVQALKAFGWTIAIELIAALTCATAWGLGVALAATGN
;
A
#
# COMPACT_ATOMS: atom_id res chain seq x y z
N VAL A 1 11.65 9.07 -1.39
CA VAL A 1 12.39 8.29 -0.36
C VAL A 1 11.50 7.87 0.81
N LEU A 2 10.73 8.78 1.43
CA LEU A 2 9.87 8.47 2.60
C LEU A 2 8.89 7.30 2.38
N LYS A 3 8.24 7.23 1.21
CA LYS A 3 7.31 6.13 0.86
C LYS A 3 7.94 4.73 0.84
N TYR A 4 9.26 4.64 0.71
CA TYR A 4 9.97 3.37 0.74
C TYR A 4 10.51 3.06 2.13
N VAL A 5 11.03 4.07 2.83
CA VAL A 5 11.69 3.89 4.13
C VAL A 5 10.69 3.56 5.24
N ILE A 6 9.52 4.19 5.24
CA ILE A 6 8.52 4.01 6.30
C ILE A 6 7.93 2.59 6.28
N PRO A 7 7.44 2.06 5.13
CA PRO A 7 6.94 0.69 5.05
C PRO A 7 8.04 -0.36 5.32
N ALA A 8 9.24 -0.17 4.76
CA ALA A 8 10.34 -1.11 4.91
C ALA A 8 10.76 -1.27 6.40
N ARG A 9 10.82 -0.17 7.15
CA ARG A 9 11.09 -0.21 8.60
C ARG A 9 10.00 -0.95 9.37
N GLY A 10 8.73 -0.78 8.99
CA GLY A 10 7.60 -1.48 9.62
C GLY A 10 7.65 -2.99 9.41
N MET A 11 7.93 -3.43 8.17
CA MET A 11 8.05 -4.85 7.83
C MET A 11 9.21 -5.54 8.54
N ASN A 12 10.38 -4.90 8.56
CA ASN A 12 11.57 -5.47 9.19
C ASN A 12 11.35 -5.67 10.71
N LYS A 13 10.71 -4.71 11.39
CA LYS A 13 10.33 -4.86 12.80
C LYS A 13 9.32 -5.98 13.05
N ALA A 14 8.48 -6.28 12.05
CA ALA A 14 7.48 -7.34 12.14
C ALA A 14 8.03 -8.74 11.78
N GLY A 15 9.29 -8.85 11.33
CA GLY A 15 9.89 -10.11 10.88
C GLY A 15 9.26 -10.66 9.59
N ILE A 16 8.60 -9.81 8.80
CA ILE A 16 7.89 -10.21 7.58
C ILE A 16 8.83 -9.99 6.38
N PRO A 17 9.11 -11.02 5.57
CA PRO A 17 9.96 -10.90 4.39
C PRO A 17 9.40 -9.86 3.39
N GLN A 18 10.27 -9.07 2.77
CA GLN A 18 9.87 -8.12 1.71
C GLN A 18 9.17 -8.83 0.53
N SER A 19 9.52 -10.09 0.25
CA SER A 19 8.86 -10.91 -0.76
C SER A 19 7.38 -11.13 -0.49
N THR A 20 6.94 -11.13 0.77
CA THR A 20 5.51 -11.22 1.13
C THR A 20 4.74 -10.01 0.59
N LEU A 21 5.34 -8.81 0.60
CA LEU A 21 4.69 -7.62 0.04
C LEU A 21 4.57 -7.69 -1.49
N VAL A 22 5.59 -8.25 -2.15
CA VAL A 22 5.58 -8.46 -3.61
C VAL A 22 4.45 -9.40 -4.00
N TRP A 23 4.30 -10.53 -3.30
CA TRP A 23 3.18 -11.45 -3.53
C TRP A 23 1.82 -10.81 -3.25
N GLY A 24 1.73 -9.98 -2.20
CA GLY A 24 0.53 -9.18 -1.94
C GLY A 24 0.18 -8.22 -3.07
N ALA A 25 1.17 -7.51 -3.63
CA ALA A 25 0.97 -6.62 -4.76
C ALA A 25 0.49 -7.38 -6.00
N VAL A 26 1.12 -8.51 -6.33
CA VAL A 26 0.71 -9.37 -7.44
C VAL A 26 -0.72 -9.87 -7.25
N GLY A 27 -1.03 -10.41 -6.07
CA GLY A 27 -2.38 -10.87 -5.75
C GLY A 27 -3.42 -9.77 -5.84
N GLY A 28 -3.08 -8.56 -5.38
CA GLY A 28 -3.96 -7.40 -5.51
C GLY A 28 -4.23 -7.02 -6.96
N VAL A 29 -3.20 -6.99 -7.81
CA VAL A 29 -3.36 -6.72 -9.25
C VAL A 29 -4.29 -7.75 -9.90
N VAL A 30 -4.11 -9.04 -9.61
CA VAL A 30 -4.99 -10.10 -10.13
C VAL A 30 -6.42 -9.93 -9.63
N GLY A 31 -6.59 -9.70 -8.33
CA GLY A 31 -7.91 -9.54 -7.72
C GLY A 31 -8.68 -8.35 -8.29
N TRP A 32 -8.01 -7.24 -8.63
CA TRP A 32 -8.62 -6.09 -9.29
C TRP A 32 -9.43 -6.49 -10.52
N PHE A 33 -8.84 -7.27 -11.43
CA PHE A 33 -9.52 -7.71 -12.64
C PHE A 33 -10.75 -8.58 -12.39
N ILE A 34 -10.86 -9.19 -11.21
CA ILE A 34 -11.97 -10.08 -10.84
C ILE A 34 -13.12 -9.31 -10.17
N GLY A 35 -12.81 -8.35 -9.29
CA GLY A 35 -13.79 -7.77 -8.36
C GLY A 35 -13.72 -6.24 -8.21
N LEU A 36 -13.34 -5.54 -9.27
CA LEU A 36 -13.19 -4.09 -9.37
C LEU A 36 -14.25 -3.27 -8.57
N PRO A 37 -13.84 -2.26 -7.77
CA PRO A 37 -12.47 -1.90 -7.36
C PRO A 37 -11.97 -2.66 -6.11
N LEU A 38 -12.85 -3.40 -5.42
CA LEU A 38 -12.56 -4.09 -4.16
C LEU A 38 -11.56 -5.24 -4.32
N GLY A 39 -11.47 -5.77 -5.53
CA GLY A 39 -10.55 -6.84 -5.90
C GLY A 39 -9.09 -6.59 -5.54
N LEU A 40 -8.61 -5.34 -5.58
CA LEU A 40 -7.23 -4.99 -5.23
C LEU A 40 -6.91 -5.35 -3.77
N VAL A 41 -7.79 -4.94 -2.87
CA VAL A 41 -7.61 -5.13 -1.43
C VAL A 41 -7.79 -6.61 -1.08
N LEU A 42 -8.85 -7.24 -1.61
CA LEU A 42 -9.15 -8.65 -1.34
C LEU A 42 -8.06 -9.57 -1.87
N GLY A 43 -7.56 -9.34 -3.08
CA GLY A 43 -6.46 -10.11 -3.68
C GLY A 43 -5.16 -9.99 -2.89
N MET A 44 -4.83 -8.79 -2.40
CA MET A 44 -3.66 -8.58 -1.55
C MET A 44 -3.78 -9.29 -0.21
N ILE A 45 -4.95 -9.21 0.44
CA ILE A 45 -5.23 -9.92 1.69
C ILE A 45 -5.05 -11.43 1.50
N ALA A 46 -5.69 -11.99 0.47
CA ALA A 46 -5.65 -13.43 0.19
C ALA A 46 -4.22 -13.91 -0.11
N ALA A 47 -3.48 -13.20 -0.97
CA ALA A 47 -2.13 -13.60 -1.34
C ALA A 47 -1.15 -13.56 -0.15
N ILE A 48 -1.18 -12.49 0.65
CA ILE A 48 -0.30 -12.37 1.81
C ILE A 48 -0.64 -13.45 2.85
N PHE A 49 -1.93 -13.62 3.13
CA PHE A 49 -2.38 -14.62 4.08
C PHE A 49 -1.96 -16.02 3.64
N LEU A 50 -2.20 -16.41 2.39
CA LEU A 50 -1.79 -17.72 1.88
C LEU A 50 -0.27 -17.92 1.92
N VAL A 51 0.51 -16.94 1.44
CA VAL A 51 1.97 -17.08 1.41
C VAL A 51 2.55 -17.25 2.80
N GLU A 52 2.07 -16.47 3.77
CA GLU A 52 2.57 -16.59 5.14
C GLU A 52 2.01 -17.83 5.84
N TYR A 53 0.76 -18.22 5.59
CA TYR A 53 0.19 -19.45 6.12
C TYR A 53 0.93 -20.69 5.60
N LEU A 54 1.23 -20.76 4.31
CA LEU A 54 2.00 -21.87 3.73
C LEU A 54 3.44 -21.92 4.26
N ARG A 55 3.99 -20.78 4.69
CA ARG A 55 5.34 -20.68 5.26
C ARG A 55 5.38 -21.06 6.75
N SER A 56 4.39 -20.65 7.53
CA SER A 56 4.37 -20.83 8.99
C SER A 56 3.51 -21.99 9.47
N ASN A 57 2.57 -22.45 8.66
CA ASN A 57 1.46 -23.34 9.03
C ASN A 57 0.65 -22.84 10.24
N ASP A 58 0.64 -21.51 10.46
CA ASP A 58 0.00 -20.85 11.60
C ASP A 58 -0.88 -19.69 11.11
N THR A 59 -2.19 -19.88 11.26
CA THR A 59 -3.25 -18.92 10.91
C THR A 59 -3.10 -17.58 11.64
N ALA A 60 -2.79 -17.59 12.93
CA ALA A 60 -2.69 -16.36 13.72
C ALA A 60 -1.49 -15.53 13.28
N ARG A 61 -0.36 -16.20 13.00
CA ARG A 61 0.83 -15.55 12.45
C ARG A 61 0.60 -14.99 11.05
N ALA A 62 -0.06 -15.74 10.17
CA ALA A 62 -0.40 -15.30 8.82
C ALA A 62 -1.33 -14.08 8.82
N TRP A 63 -2.36 -14.10 9.69
CA TRP A 63 -3.26 -12.96 9.84
C TRP A 63 -2.54 -11.72 10.38
N LYS A 64 -1.70 -11.88 11.40
CA LYS A 64 -0.88 -10.78 11.95
C LYS A 64 0.02 -10.17 10.86
N ALA A 65 0.66 -11.00 10.03
CA ALA A 65 1.47 -10.52 8.92
C ALA A 65 0.64 -9.74 7.88
N THR A 66 -0.54 -10.25 7.53
CA THR A 66 -1.49 -9.59 6.62
C THR A 66 -1.88 -8.21 7.12
N VAL A 67 -2.28 -8.08 8.39
CA VAL A 67 -2.64 -6.78 8.99
C VAL A 67 -1.45 -5.81 9.03
N GLN A 68 -0.24 -6.29 9.33
CA GLN A 68 0.95 -5.43 9.33
C GLN A 68 1.30 -4.94 7.92
N ALA A 69 1.19 -5.81 6.92
CA ALA A 69 1.40 -5.44 5.53
C ALA A 69 0.35 -4.43 5.04
N LEU A 70 -0.93 -4.62 5.39
CA LEU A 70 -1.99 -3.66 5.09
C LEU A 70 -1.72 -2.29 5.70
N LYS A 71 -1.24 -2.23 6.95
CA LYS A 71 -0.84 -0.95 7.58
C LYS A 71 0.31 -0.28 6.83
N ALA A 72 1.32 -1.06 6.42
CA ALA A 72 2.45 -0.54 5.65
C ALA A 72 2.00 0.01 4.28
N PHE A 73 1.06 -0.68 3.62
CA PHE A 73 0.46 -0.23 2.37
C PHE A 73 -0.38 1.05 2.57
N GLY A 74 -1.19 1.10 3.63
CA GLY A 74 -1.98 2.28 4.01
C GLY A 74 -1.12 3.53 4.22
N TRP A 75 0.07 3.38 4.84
CA TRP A 75 1.03 4.48 4.96
C TRP A 75 1.55 4.98 3.60
N THR A 76 1.73 4.09 2.63
CA THR A 76 2.16 4.47 1.27
C THR A 76 1.09 5.33 0.60
N ILE A 77 -0.18 4.89 0.66
CA ILE A 77 -1.31 5.64 0.12
C ILE A 77 -1.43 7.01 0.79
N ALA A 78 -1.34 7.07 2.13
CA ALA A 78 -1.43 8.33 2.86
C ALA A 78 -0.35 9.34 2.40
N ILE A 79 0.88 8.88 2.22
CA ILE A 79 1.99 9.72 1.73
C ILE A 79 1.69 10.20 0.30
N GLU A 80 1.20 9.33 -0.58
CA GLU A 80 0.87 9.68 -1.96
C GLU A 80 -0.30 10.67 -2.04
N LEU A 81 -1.33 10.52 -1.21
CA LEU A 81 -2.44 11.46 -1.13
C LEU A 81 -1.98 12.85 -0.67
N ILE A 82 -1.16 12.94 0.40
CA ILE A 82 -0.63 14.22 0.87
C ILE A 82 0.21 14.90 -0.22
N ALA A 83 1.08 14.14 -0.88
CA ALA A 83 1.90 14.66 -1.97
C ALA A 83 1.05 15.14 -3.15
N ALA A 84 0.07 14.34 -3.58
CA ALA A 84 -0.82 14.68 -4.68
C ALA A 84 -1.65 15.94 -4.37
N LEU A 85 -2.22 16.04 -3.17
CA LEU A 85 -2.98 17.21 -2.72
C LEU A 85 -2.10 18.46 -2.64
N THR A 86 -0.86 18.33 -2.16
CA THR A 86 0.10 19.44 -2.12
C THR A 86 0.43 19.93 -3.53
N CYS A 87 0.75 19.01 -4.45
CA CYS A 87 1.01 19.35 -5.85
C CYS A 87 -0.19 20.02 -6.52
N ALA A 88 -1.40 19.46 -6.34
CA ALA A 88 -2.64 20.02 -6.88
C ALA A 88 -2.91 21.44 -6.36
N THR A 89 -2.66 21.66 -5.06
CA THR A 89 -2.84 22.98 -4.41
C THR A 89 -1.82 23.99 -4.95
N ALA A 90 -0.55 23.63 -5.00
CA ALA A 90 0.51 24.49 -5.54
C ALA A 90 0.25 24.88 -7.00
N TRP A 91 -0.17 23.93 -7.81
CA TRP A 91 -0.58 24.18 -9.19
C TRP A 91 -1.79 25.13 -9.26
N GLY A 92 -2.84 24.86 -8.47
CA GLY A 92 -4.04 25.69 -8.45
C GLY A 92 -3.77 27.14 -8.03
N LEU A 93 -2.89 27.35 -7.05
CA LEU A 93 -2.42 28.69 -6.67
C LEU A 93 -1.66 29.38 -7.80
N GLY A 94 -0.77 28.65 -8.48
CA GLY A 94 -0.05 29.19 -9.65
C GLY A 94 -0.98 29.61 -10.78
N VAL A 95 -2.00 28.80 -11.08
CA VAL A 95 -3.05 29.13 -12.06
C VAL A 95 -3.84 30.36 -11.62
N ALA A 96 -4.25 30.44 -10.35
CA ALA A 96 -5.00 31.58 -9.84
C ALA A 96 -4.20 32.89 -9.91
N LEU A 97 -2.93 32.86 -9.51
CA LEU A 97 -2.03 34.02 -9.60
C LEU A 97 -1.82 34.47 -11.04
N ALA A 98 -1.58 33.54 -11.96
CA ALA A 98 -1.43 33.83 -13.39
C ALA A 98 -2.71 34.44 -13.99
N ALA A 99 -3.89 33.99 -13.55
CA ALA A 99 -5.16 34.51 -14.02
C ALA A 99 -5.49 35.93 -13.50
N THR A 100 -4.97 36.32 -12.33
CA THR A 100 -5.18 37.66 -11.73
C THR A 100 -4.17 38.71 -12.18
N GLY A 101 -3.04 38.31 -12.77
CA GLY A 101 -1.96 39.21 -13.22
C GLY A 101 -2.10 39.71 -14.66
N ASN A 102 -3.26 39.49 -15.30
CA ASN A 102 -3.56 39.78 -16.69
C ASN A 102 -4.86 40.59 -16.81
#